data_AF-J9PZA8-F1
#
_entry.id   AF-J9PZA8-F1
#
_cell.length_a   1.000
_cell.length_b   1.000
_cell.length_c   1.000
_cell.angle_alpha   90.00
_cell.angle_beta   90.00
_cell.angle_gamma   90.00
#
_symmetry.space_group_name_H-M   'P 1'
#
loop_
_entity.id
_entity.type
_entity.pdbx_description
1 polymer ?
#
loop_
_entity_poly.entity_id
_entity_poly.type
_entity_poly.pdbx_seq_one_letter_code
_entity_poly.pdbx_strand_id
1 'polypeptide(L)' 'LQFPWDRYGSSNDQSSCWVRVSQGWAGGQYGMMAIPRIGHEVIVSFLEGDPDQPIVTGRTYHATNRPPYELP' A
#
# COMPACT_ATOMS: atom_id res chain seq x y z
N LEU A 1 -2.83 -2.05 -7.39
CA LEU A 1 -1.48 -1.57 -6.99
C LEU A 1 -0.58 -1.73 -8.21
N GLN A 2 0.34 -0.79 -8.47
CA GLN A 2 1.33 -0.93 -9.54
C GLN A 2 2.70 -1.10 -8.90
N PHE A 3 3.43 -2.15 -9.25
CA PHE A 3 4.81 -2.32 -8.80
C PHE A 3 5.78 -1.56 -9.69
N PRO A 4 6.88 -0.98 -9.16
CA PRO A 4 7.86 -0.24 -9.98
C PRO A 4 8.54 -1.08 -11.07
N TRP A 5 8.60 -2.39 -10.87
CA TRP A 5 9.19 -3.34 -11.83
C TRP A 5 8.18 -3.85 -12.87
N ASP A 6 6.88 -3.60 -12.69
CA ASP A 6 5.87 -4.01 -13.66
C ASP A 6 5.84 -3.02 -14.83
N ARG A 7 6.20 -3.53 -16.02
CA ARG A 7 6.29 -2.78 -17.27
C ARG A 7 5.03 -2.88 -18.14
N TYR A 8 4.12 -3.81 -17.81
CA TYR A 8 2.95 -4.12 -18.62
C TYR A 8 1.66 -3.58 -18.01
N GLY A 9 1.64 -3.34 -16.70
CA GLY A 9 0.53 -2.68 -16.02
C GLY A 9 0.32 -1.24 -16.51
N SER A 10 -0.95 -0.84 -16.59
CA SER A 10 -1.36 0.49 -17.02
C SER A 10 -1.66 1.43 -15.85
N SER A 11 -1.12 1.13 -14.66
CA SER A 11 -1.40 1.84 -13.40
C SER A 11 -2.89 2.05 -13.12
N ASN A 12 -3.69 1.00 -13.35
CA ASN A 12 -5.15 1.02 -13.22
C ASN A 12 -5.66 -0.08 -12.28
N ASP A 13 -6.96 -0.35 -12.31
CA ASP A 13 -7.63 -1.37 -11.50
C ASP A 13 -7.25 -2.81 -11.87
N GLN A 14 -6.63 -3.01 -13.03
CA GLN A 14 -6.16 -4.32 -13.52
C GLN A 14 -4.67 -4.56 -13.28
N SER A 15 -3.95 -3.57 -12.72
CA SER A 15 -2.50 -3.68 -12.47
C SER A 15 -2.10 -4.73 -11.44
N SER A 16 -3.03 -5.16 -10.57
CA SER A 16 -2.76 -6.21 -9.60
C SER A 16 -4.05 -6.91 -9.17
N CYS A 17 -3.91 -8.02 -8.45
CA CYS A 17 -4.99 -8.55 -7.63
C CYS A 17 -5.35 -7.59 -6.48
N TRP A 18 -6.42 -7.93 -5.75
CA TRP A 18 -6.75 -7.27 -4.48
C TRP A 18 -5.74 -7.66 -3.39
N VAL A 19 -5.17 -6.66 -2.73
CA VAL A 19 -4.14 -6.85 -1.71
C VAL A 19 -4.65 -6.37 -0.35
N ARG A 20 -4.42 -7.19 0.69
CA ARG A 20 -4.80 -6.83 2.07
C ARG A 20 -3.89 -5.73 2.61
N VAL A 21 -4.44 -4.91 3.53
CA VAL A 21 -3.73 -3.76 4.11
C VAL A 21 -3.72 -3.83 5.62
N SER A 22 -2.52 -3.85 6.20
CA SER A 22 -2.31 -3.75 7.64
C SER A 22 -2.83 -2.43 8.20
N GLN A 23 -3.52 -2.52 9.34
CA GLN A 23 -4.04 -1.37 10.09
C GLN A 23 -3.30 -1.26 11.42
N GLY A 24 -3.33 -0.07 12.04
CA GLY A 24 -2.73 0.14 13.36
C GLY A 24 -3.37 -0.72 14.46
N TRP A 25 -4.67 -1.04 14.31
CA TRP A 25 -5.40 -1.97 15.15
C TRP A 25 -6.58 -2.56 14.39
N ALA A 26 -6.70 -3.89 14.35
CA ALA A 26 -7.83 -4.59 13.74
C ALA A 26 -8.38 -5.67 14.69
N GLY A 27 -9.54 -5.40 15.29
CA GLY A 27 -10.30 -6.33 16.13
C GLY A 27 -11.51 -6.92 15.39
N GLY A 28 -12.25 -7.81 16.06
CA GLY A 28 -13.50 -8.35 15.53
C GLY A 28 -14.59 -7.28 15.45
N GLN A 29 -14.68 -6.58 14.31
CA GLN A 29 -15.62 -5.49 14.02
C GLN A 29 -15.32 -4.12 14.67
N TYR A 30 -14.13 -3.91 15.21
CA TYR A 30 -13.68 -2.60 15.72
C TYR A 30 -12.19 -2.39 15.43
N GLY A 31 -11.73 -1.15 15.51
CA GLY A 31 -10.31 -0.80 15.31
C GLY A 31 -10.13 0.46 14.50
N MET A 32 -8.93 0.60 13.92
CA MET A 32 -8.54 1.72 13.07
C MET A 32 -8.72 1.38 11.60
N MET A 33 -9.18 2.34 10.81
CA MET A 33 -9.32 2.19 9.36
C MET A 33 -8.78 3.40 8.63
N ALA A 34 -7.68 3.22 7.90
CA ALA A 34 -7.09 4.24 7.03
C ALA A 34 -6.79 3.64 5.65
N ILE A 35 -7.75 3.74 4.73
CA ILE A 35 -7.65 3.11 3.41
C ILE A 35 -6.64 3.88 2.53
N PRO A 36 -5.59 3.24 1.99
CA PRO A 36 -4.70 3.86 1.01
C PRO A 36 -5.49 4.36 -0.21
N ARG A 37 -5.15 5.56 -0.71
CA ARG A 37 -5.82 6.16 -1.87
C ARG A 37 -4.95 6.01 -3.13
N ILE A 38 -5.56 6.18 -4.30
CA ILE A 38 -4.85 6.16 -5.58
C ILE A 38 -3.73 7.22 -5.53
N GLY A 39 -2.52 6.83 -5.94
CA GLY A 39 -1.32 7.67 -5.91
C GLY A 39 -0.55 7.65 -4.59
N HIS A 40 -1.09 7.06 -3.50
CA HIS A 40 -0.32 6.89 -2.27
C HIS A 40 0.73 5.79 -2.44
N GLU A 41 1.93 6.05 -1.92
CA GLU A 41 2.98 5.05 -1.82
C GLU A 41 2.73 4.14 -0.62
N VAL A 42 2.92 2.83 -0.83
CA VAL A 42 2.71 1.81 0.19
C VAL A 42 3.89 0.85 0.21
N ILE A 43 4.22 0.35 1.41
CA ILE A 43 5.21 -0.70 1.59
C ILE A 43 4.50 -2.04 1.44
N VAL A 44 4.91 -2.82 0.45
CA VAL A 44 4.40 -4.17 0.21
C VAL A 44 5.43 -5.17 0.73
N SER A 45 4.97 -6.08 1.58
CA SER A 45 5.69 -7.28 1.98
C SER A 45 5.08 -8.49 1.28
N PHE A 46 5.84 -9.58 1.22
CA PHE A 46 5.45 -10.82 0.59
C PHE A 46 5.43 -11.93 1.64
N LEU A 47 4.28 -12.60 1.81
CA LEU A 47 4.13 -13.65 2.83
C LEU A 47 5.06 -14.81 2.49
N GLU A 48 5.86 -15.26 3.45
CA GLU A 48 6.92 -16.27 3.24
C GLU A 48 7.91 -15.94 2.10
N GLY A 49 8.00 -14.66 1.70
CA GLY A 49 8.80 -14.23 0.55
C GLY A 49 8.19 -14.57 -0.82
N ASP A 50 6.95 -15.05 -0.87
CA ASP A 50 6.26 -15.41 -2.10
C ASP A 50 5.72 -14.16 -2.84
N PRO A 51 6.24 -13.83 -4.05
CA PRO A 51 5.79 -12.67 -4.82
C PRO A 51 4.30 -12.71 -5.19
N ASP A 52 3.68 -13.90 -5.21
CA ASP A 52 2.26 -14.08 -5.52
C ASP A 52 1.35 -13.82 -4.30
N GLN A 53 1.93 -13.61 -3.12
CA GLN A 53 1.21 -13.34 -1.87
C GLN A 53 1.56 -11.97 -1.26
N PRO A 54 1.24 -10.87 -1.94
CA PRO A 54 1.51 -9.53 -1.43
C PRO A 54 0.59 -9.17 -0.26
N ILE A 55 1.12 -8.37 0.66
CA ILE A 55 0.39 -7.71 1.74
C ILE A 55 0.98 -6.31 2.00
N VAL A 56 0.13 -5.29 2.11
CA VAL A 56 0.58 -3.94 2.46
C VAL A 56 0.83 -3.85 3.95
N THR A 57 2.04 -3.50 4.35
CA THR A 57 2.48 -3.42 5.75
C THR A 57 2.76 -2.01 6.24
N GLY A 58 2.90 -1.04 5.32
CA GLY A 58 3.19 0.34 5.69
C GLY A 58 2.77 1.36 4.64
N ARG A 59 2.90 2.64 5.00
CA ARG A 59 2.71 3.79 4.12
C ARG A 59 3.89 4.75 4.31
N THR A 60 4.29 5.43 3.25
CA THR A 60 5.39 6.39 3.26
C THR A 60 4.97 7.70 2.60
N TYR A 61 5.54 8.79 3.09
CA TYR A 61 5.56 10.06 2.36
C TYR A 61 6.77 10.08 1.44
N HIS A 62 6.66 10.79 0.32
CA HIS A 62 7.74 11.02 -0.63
C HIS A 62 7.64 12.44 -1.22
N ALA A 63 8.49 12.79 -2.18
CA ALA A 63 8.60 14.16 -2.70
C ALA A 63 7.28 14.78 -3.21
N THR A 64 6.35 13.99 -3.76
CA THR A 64 5.05 14.47 -4.24
C THR A 64 3.94 14.29 -3.21
N ASN A 65 3.93 13.19 -2.44
CA ASN A 65 3.04 12.99 -1.30
C ASN A 65 3.78 13.36 -0.01
N ARG A 66 3.78 14.65 0.33
CA ARG A 66 4.53 15.22 1.47
C ARG A 66 3.83 15.00 2.81
N PRO A 67 4.57 15.04 3.93
CA PRO A 67 3.95 15.05 5.24
C PRO A 67 2.96 16.22 5.39
N PRO A 68 1.95 16.11 6.29
CA PRO A 68 0.90 17.12 6.42
C PRO A 68 1.39 18.47 6.92
N TYR A 69 2.54 18.49 7.60
CA TYR A 69 3.18 19.68 8.13
C TYR A 69 4.60 19.77 7.58
N GLU A 70 5.09 20.99 7.48
CA GLU A 70 6.49 21.23 7.15
C GLU A 70 7.36 20.62 8.26
N LEU A 71 8.27 19.75 7.85
CA LEU A 71 9.29 19.14 8.69
C LEU A 71 10.65 19.73 8.31
N PRO A 72 11.61 19.82 9.25
CA PRO A 72 12.97 20.30 8.94
C PRO A 72 13.70 19.40 7.94
#